data_AF-A0A0D6EM28-F1
#
_entry.id   AF-A0A0D6EM28-F1
#
_cell.length_a   1.000
_cell.length_b   1.000
_cell.length_c   1.000
_cell.angle_alpha   90.00
_cell.angle_beta   90.00
_cell.angle_gamma   90.00
#
_symmetry.space_group_name_H-M   'P 1'
#
loop_
_entity.id
_entity.type
_entity.pdbx_description
1 polymer ?
#
loop_
_entity_poly.entity_id
_entity_poly.type
_entity_poly.pdbx_seq_one_letter_code
_entity_poly.pdbx_strand_id
1 'polypeptide(L)'
;MAALRSSAALRTLAQAARPRRATPAPGLACCSTAVPSTSSATAAAAAARQFSTSRAPCEAAAPTPAPSPSSSAFPPSPSRSSYASSPGSANSNLYAPSPASQLSYLQDLLAPLEPLPNQHLIEQVLAERALTHKSGVEKSPLRRRDGTVVRESDGGRNGHNEKLSFVGRRLLRLHLTLHLHTRLSTRHPSLLSSTLSQRSLDTLLNTKQLGANVGAAWRLENAMRWREVRGPDGMMTGLWKVRGMGVEAVVGAAFTTQGIETSSRLFHQLILPHLDFPRSLQAALDRKPSTEPIDEPAPAAAASA
;
A
#
# COMPACT_ATOMS: atom_id res chain seq x y z
N MET A 1 -37.12 -41.74 -3.78
CA MET A 1 -35.87 -42.51 -3.56
C MET A 1 -34.77 -41.91 -4.42
N ALA A 2 -33.49 -42.14 -4.08
CA ALA A 2 -32.28 -41.64 -4.78
C ALA A 2 -32.11 -40.10 -4.78
N ALA A 3 -30.91 -39.54 -4.61
CA ALA A 3 -29.66 -40.14 -4.14
C ALA A 3 -28.79 -39.11 -3.38
N LEU A 4 -28.06 -39.57 -2.36
CA LEU A 4 -26.93 -38.81 -1.79
C LEU A 4 -25.64 -39.18 -2.51
N ARG A 5 -24.89 -38.16 -2.93
CA ARG A 5 -23.43 -38.06 -3.22
C ARG A 5 -23.24 -36.64 -3.81
N SER A 6 -22.28 -35.80 -3.41
CA SER A 6 -20.92 -36.09 -2.93
C SER A 6 -20.43 -35.06 -1.89
N SER A 7 -19.87 -35.52 -0.76
CA SER A 7 -19.26 -34.66 0.28
C SER A 7 -18.09 -35.36 0.97
N ALA A 8 -17.03 -35.68 0.21
CA ALA A 8 -15.93 -36.55 0.67
C ALA A 8 -14.49 -36.05 0.36
N ALA A 9 -14.32 -34.86 -0.23
CA ALA A 9 -13.03 -34.41 -0.80
C ALA A 9 -12.29 -33.30 -0.02
N LEU A 10 -12.84 -32.79 1.10
CA LEU A 10 -12.33 -31.59 1.79
C LEU A 10 -12.07 -31.80 3.30
N ARG A 11 -11.52 -32.96 3.71
CA ARG A 11 -11.14 -33.24 5.11
C ARG A 11 -9.70 -33.74 5.31
N THR A 12 -8.88 -33.76 4.26
CA THR A 12 -7.60 -34.50 4.23
C THR A 12 -6.33 -33.64 4.29
N LEU A 13 -6.44 -32.35 4.64
CA LEU A 13 -5.30 -31.42 4.75
C LEU A 13 -5.22 -30.62 6.08
N ALA A 14 -6.07 -30.93 7.05
CA ALA A 14 -6.25 -30.12 8.28
C ALA A 14 -5.56 -30.68 9.54
N GLN A 15 -4.49 -31.49 9.39
CA GLN A 15 -3.88 -32.23 10.53
C GLN A 15 -2.36 -32.08 10.69
N ALA A 16 -1.69 -31.26 9.87
CA ALA A 16 -0.22 -31.11 9.86
C ALA A 16 0.31 -29.85 10.58
N ALA A 17 -0.42 -29.28 11.55
CA ALA A 17 0.01 -28.09 12.31
C ALA A 17 -0.57 -28.06 13.74
N ARG A 18 0.05 -28.80 14.67
CA ARG A 18 -0.18 -28.62 16.12
C ARG A 18 1.17 -28.55 16.86
N PRO A 19 1.53 -27.42 17.52
CA PRO A 19 2.71 -27.36 18.35
C PRO A 19 2.53 -28.25 19.59
N ARG A 20 3.51 -29.12 19.88
CA ARG A 20 3.50 -29.93 21.10
C ARG A 20 3.86 -29.05 22.31
N ARG A 21 2.94 -28.95 23.26
CA ARG A 21 3.16 -28.29 24.56
C ARG A 21 3.99 -29.21 25.45
N ALA A 22 5.23 -28.82 25.75
CA ALA A 22 6.09 -29.56 26.67
C ALA A 22 5.73 -29.24 28.14
N THR A 23 5.76 -30.25 29.00
CA THR A 23 5.63 -30.13 30.46
C THR A 23 6.95 -30.51 31.13
N PRO A 24 7.37 -29.83 32.21
CA PRO A 24 8.67 -30.06 32.85
C PRO A 24 8.68 -31.26 33.80
N ALA A 25 9.87 -31.84 33.98
CA ALA A 25 10.21 -32.85 34.98
C ALA A 25 11.66 -32.60 35.48
N PRO A 26 12.08 -33.11 36.66
CA PRO A 26 13.09 -32.43 37.48
C PRO A 26 14.55 -32.69 37.08
N GLY A 27 15.45 -31.84 37.58
CA GLY A 27 16.88 -31.89 37.29
C GLY A 27 17.73 -32.74 38.25
N LEU A 28 18.96 -32.99 37.82
CA LEU A 28 20.12 -33.36 38.63
C LEU A 28 21.29 -32.42 38.27
N ALA A 29 22.34 -32.41 39.10
CA ALA A 29 23.27 -31.27 39.18
C ALA A 29 24.75 -31.62 38.97
N CYS A 30 25.57 -30.56 38.97
CA CYS A 30 27.01 -30.51 39.27
C CYS A 30 28.04 -30.75 38.15
N CYS A 31 29.25 -30.21 38.44
CA CYS A 31 30.57 -30.45 37.84
C CYS A 31 30.87 -29.91 36.43
N SER A 32 31.42 -28.68 36.41
CA SER A 32 32.25 -28.17 35.30
C SER A 32 33.72 -28.57 35.48
N THR A 33 34.38 -29.13 34.46
CA THR A 33 35.86 -29.16 34.37
C THR A 33 36.37 -29.38 32.93
N ALA A 34 37.45 -28.66 32.61
CA ALA A 34 38.55 -29.00 31.68
C ALA A 34 38.33 -29.23 30.14
N VAL A 35 39.04 -28.40 29.37
CA VAL A 35 39.60 -28.60 28.01
C VAL A 35 40.71 -29.71 28.01
N PRO A 36 41.30 -30.21 26.89
CA PRO A 36 41.51 -29.57 25.57
C PRO A 36 41.43 -30.44 24.28
N SER A 37 41.53 -29.78 23.11
CA SER A 37 42.13 -30.26 21.82
C SER A 37 41.42 -31.41 21.04
N THR A 38 41.48 -31.53 19.70
CA THR A 38 42.01 -30.69 18.60
C THR A 38 41.38 -31.11 17.26
N SER A 39 41.19 -30.15 16.33
CA SER A 39 41.13 -30.36 14.85
C SER A 39 40.03 -31.26 14.25
N SER A 40 39.55 -31.06 13.02
CA SER A 40 39.75 -29.97 12.02
C SER A 40 38.53 -29.90 11.10
N ALA A 41 38.24 -28.72 10.53
CA ALA A 41 37.11 -28.49 9.62
C ALA A 41 37.57 -27.95 8.26
N THR A 42 36.85 -28.30 7.19
CA THR A 42 37.06 -27.79 5.84
C THR A 42 36.24 -26.52 5.57
N ALA A 43 36.78 -25.62 4.75
CA ALA A 43 36.13 -24.38 4.30
C ALA A 43 35.13 -24.67 3.14
N ALA A 44 34.40 -23.72 2.52
CA ALA A 44 34.36 -22.25 2.52
C ALA A 44 33.01 -21.83 1.86
N ALA A 45 32.58 -20.57 1.73
CA ALA A 45 32.84 -19.30 2.42
C ALA A 45 31.72 -18.32 2.01
N ALA A 46 31.36 -17.37 2.87
CA ALA A 46 30.40 -16.30 2.53
C ALA A 46 31.11 -14.94 2.56
N ALA A 47 31.04 -14.16 1.48
CA ALA A 47 31.71 -12.87 1.35
C ALA A 47 30.71 -11.74 1.07
N ALA A 48 30.39 -10.97 2.10
CA ALA A 48 29.65 -9.72 1.95
C ALA A 48 30.58 -8.61 1.40
N ARG A 49 30.07 -7.74 0.53
CA ARG A 49 30.80 -6.56 0.02
C ARG A 49 30.36 -5.30 0.77
N GLN A 50 31.32 -4.50 1.20
CA GLN A 50 31.13 -3.08 1.53
C GLN A 50 32.18 -2.24 0.80
N PHE A 51 31.91 -0.93 0.68
CA PHE A 51 32.68 0.01 -0.12
C PHE A 51 33.84 0.63 0.67
N SER A 52 34.93 0.97 -0.03
CA SER A 52 35.73 2.15 0.29
C SER A 52 36.44 2.67 -0.97
N THR A 53 36.90 3.92 -0.92
CA THR A 53 37.46 4.70 -2.05
C THR A 53 38.94 5.01 -1.84
N SER A 54 39.75 4.96 -2.90
CA SER A 54 41.16 5.39 -2.89
C SER A 54 41.48 6.38 -4.01
N ARG A 55 42.44 7.27 -3.75
CA ARG A 55 42.96 8.32 -4.64
C ARG A 55 44.50 8.29 -4.55
N ALA A 56 45.19 8.49 -5.68
CA ALA A 56 46.65 8.33 -5.78
C ALA A 56 47.42 9.65 -6.01
N PRO A 57 48.70 9.76 -5.58
CA PRO A 57 49.60 10.90 -5.84
C PRO A 57 50.82 10.55 -6.74
N CYS A 58 51.62 11.55 -7.15
CA CYS A 58 53.06 11.47 -7.50
C CYS A 58 53.66 12.90 -7.74
N GLU A 59 54.99 13.02 -7.85
CA GLU A 59 55.80 14.27 -7.89
C GLU A 59 56.63 14.39 -9.20
N ALA A 60 57.41 15.42 -9.57
CA ALA A 60 57.98 16.64 -8.93
C ALA A 60 58.00 17.82 -9.98
N ALA A 61 58.80 18.91 -10.01
CA ALA A 61 59.98 19.43 -9.29
C ALA A 61 60.06 20.99 -9.29
N ALA A 62 61.23 21.63 -9.60
CA ALA A 62 61.54 23.07 -9.41
C ALA A 62 62.68 23.55 -10.40
N PRO A 63 63.22 24.81 -10.40
CA PRO A 63 63.03 25.97 -9.47
C PRO A 63 63.05 27.42 -10.07
N THR A 64 63.01 28.45 -9.17
CA THR A 64 63.42 29.89 -9.31
C THR A 64 62.59 30.87 -10.20
N PRO A 65 62.64 32.20 -9.96
CA PRO A 65 62.42 32.92 -8.68
C PRO A 65 61.41 34.13 -8.81
N ALA A 66 61.17 34.88 -7.72
CA ALA A 66 60.13 35.93 -7.60
C ALA A 66 60.54 37.33 -8.16
N PRO A 67 59.58 38.28 -8.32
CA PRO A 67 59.20 39.15 -7.19
C PRO A 67 57.69 39.49 -7.04
N SER A 68 57.33 40.05 -5.88
CA SER A 68 56.02 40.64 -5.51
C SER A 68 56.07 42.18 -5.63
N PRO A 69 55.03 42.98 -5.26
CA PRO A 69 53.61 42.67 -4.98
C PRO A 69 52.62 43.58 -5.74
N SER A 70 51.31 43.32 -5.63
CA SER A 70 50.26 44.35 -5.83
C SER A 70 48.95 43.96 -5.16
N SER A 71 48.32 44.93 -4.50
CA SER A 71 47.06 44.74 -3.76
C SER A 71 45.83 44.90 -4.66
N SER A 72 44.81 44.07 -4.47
CA SER A 72 43.44 44.37 -4.87
C SER A 72 42.45 43.80 -3.84
N ALA A 73 41.32 44.49 -3.64
CA ALA A 73 40.45 44.25 -2.49
C ALA A 73 39.44 43.12 -2.72
N PHE A 74 39.13 42.38 -1.66
CA PHE A 74 37.94 41.52 -1.62
C PHE A 74 36.67 42.38 -1.65
N PRO A 75 35.71 42.14 -2.57
CA PRO A 75 34.38 42.73 -2.46
C PRO A 75 33.64 42.09 -1.27
N PRO A 76 32.82 42.86 -0.51
CA PRO A 76 32.07 42.33 0.60
C PRO A 76 30.96 41.39 0.14
N SER A 77 30.75 40.30 0.87
CA SER A 77 29.63 39.37 0.65
C SER A 77 28.29 40.11 0.73
N PRO A 78 27.37 39.95 -0.24
CA PRO A 78 26.03 40.50 -0.10
C PRO A 78 25.34 39.87 1.12
N SER A 79 24.71 40.72 1.93
CA SER A 79 23.97 40.35 3.13
C SER A 79 23.01 39.18 2.88
N ARG A 80 22.83 38.31 3.89
CA ARG A 80 21.73 37.34 3.88
C ARG A 80 20.41 38.07 3.65
N SER A 81 19.84 37.96 2.45
CA SER A 81 18.48 38.38 2.19
C SER A 81 17.56 37.64 3.16
N SER A 82 16.95 38.38 4.08
CA SER A 82 15.90 37.87 4.94
C SER A 82 14.84 37.21 4.06
N TYR A 83 14.65 35.90 4.20
CA TYR A 83 13.57 35.20 3.52
C TYR A 83 12.25 35.75 4.07
N ALA A 84 11.68 36.73 3.37
CA ALA A 84 10.40 37.31 3.71
C ALA A 84 9.37 36.19 3.76
N SER A 85 8.78 35.99 4.94
CA SER A 85 7.72 34.99 5.14
C SER A 85 6.52 35.40 4.30
N SER A 86 6.35 34.79 3.13
CA SER A 86 5.33 35.16 2.15
C SER A 86 3.94 35.26 2.80
N PRO A 87 3.27 36.42 2.77
CA PRO A 87 2.01 36.59 3.46
C PRO A 87 0.87 35.84 2.75
N GLY A 88 -0.05 35.29 3.56
CA GLY A 88 -1.41 34.95 3.13
C GLY A 88 -1.55 33.90 2.01
N SER A 89 -1.56 32.61 2.37
CA SER A 89 -2.16 31.57 1.51
C SER A 89 -3.70 31.66 1.54
N ALA A 90 -4.24 32.75 0.99
CA ALA A 90 -5.66 33.12 1.08
C ALA A 90 -6.59 32.18 0.28
N ASN A 91 -6.06 31.51 -0.74
CA ASN A 91 -6.87 30.87 -1.79
C ASN A 91 -6.95 29.33 -1.66
N SER A 92 -6.87 28.76 -0.45
CA SER A 92 -6.99 27.29 -0.25
C SER A 92 -8.35 26.90 0.36
N ASN A 93 -9.28 26.43 -0.48
CA ASN A 93 -10.59 25.96 -0.04
C ASN A 93 -10.44 24.72 0.87
N LEU A 94 -11.18 24.69 1.98
CA LEU A 94 -11.31 23.52 2.84
C LEU A 94 -12.67 22.87 2.57
N TYR A 95 -12.65 21.65 2.05
CA TYR A 95 -13.83 20.80 1.95
C TYR A 95 -13.94 20.01 3.26
N ALA A 96 -15.01 20.24 4.01
CA ALA A 96 -15.23 19.65 5.33
C ALA A 96 -16.71 19.26 5.52
N PRO A 97 -17.15 18.13 4.91
CA PRO A 97 -18.47 17.56 5.18
C PRO A 97 -18.61 17.17 6.66
N SER A 98 -19.83 17.14 7.18
CA SER A 98 -20.09 16.83 8.59
C SER A 98 -19.80 15.34 8.89
N PRO A 99 -19.29 14.98 10.08
CA PRO A 99 -19.01 13.58 10.42
C PRO A 99 -20.22 12.63 10.26
N ALA A 100 -21.44 13.13 10.47
CA ALA A 100 -22.68 12.38 10.21
C ALA A 100 -22.89 12.09 8.72
N SER A 101 -22.64 13.07 7.83
CA SER A 101 -22.70 12.84 6.37
C SER A 101 -21.59 11.91 5.88
N GLN A 102 -20.41 11.94 6.52
CA GLN A 102 -19.32 10.99 6.26
C GLN A 102 -19.70 9.56 6.66
N LEU A 103 -20.42 9.41 7.78
CA LEU A 103 -20.93 8.12 8.23
C LEU A 103 -22.00 7.55 7.28
N SER A 104 -23.02 8.34 6.93
CA SER A 104 -24.05 7.93 5.95
C SER A 104 -23.39 7.47 4.67
N TYR A 105 -22.56 8.31 4.05
CA TYR A 105 -21.88 7.98 2.80
C TYR A 105 -21.06 6.67 2.89
N LEU A 106 -20.39 6.39 4.01
CA LEU A 106 -19.64 5.15 4.18
C LEU A 106 -20.56 3.93 4.34
N GLN A 107 -21.72 4.08 4.97
CA GLN A 107 -22.75 3.04 5.06
C GLN A 107 -23.39 2.80 3.68
N ASP A 108 -23.81 3.86 2.99
CA ASP A 108 -24.37 3.84 1.63
C ASP A 108 -23.43 3.16 0.62
N LEU A 109 -22.12 3.46 0.69
CA LEU A 109 -21.08 2.87 -0.16
C LEU A 109 -20.83 1.37 0.13
N LEU A 110 -21.11 0.91 1.35
CA LEU A 110 -20.88 -0.48 1.77
C LEU A 110 -22.16 -1.34 1.76
N ALA A 111 -23.35 -0.75 1.64
CA ALA A 111 -24.63 -1.45 1.57
C ALA A 111 -24.70 -2.56 0.48
N PRO A 112 -24.11 -2.41 -0.73
CA PRO A 112 -24.05 -3.49 -1.72
C PRO A 112 -23.30 -4.76 -1.26
N LEU A 113 -22.56 -4.68 -0.15
CA LEU A 113 -21.75 -5.76 0.41
C LEU A 113 -22.45 -6.49 1.57
N GLU A 114 -23.72 -6.22 1.85
CA GLU A 114 -24.44 -6.91 2.92
C GLU A 114 -24.62 -8.43 2.62
N PRO A 115 -24.67 -9.30 3.65
CA PRO A 115 -24.53 -8.99 5.07
C PRO A 115 -23.08 -8.61 5.45
N LEU A 116 -22.96 -7.69 6.42
CA LEU A 116 -21.71 -7.25 7.02
C LEU A 116 -21.57 -7.86 8.43
N PRO A 117 -20.46 -8.56 8.76
CA PRO A 117 -20.37 -9.32 10.01
C PRO A 117 -20.33 -8.45 11.27
N ASN A 118 -19.76 -7.25 11.18
CA ASN A 118 -19.53 -6.34 12.31
C ASN A 118 -20.01 -4.92 11.97
N GLN A 119 -21.24 -4.78 11.46
CA GLN A 119 -21.80 -3.48 11.04
C GLN A 119 -21.70 -2.40 12.13
N HIS A 120 -21.83 -2.78 13.40
CA HIS A 120 -21.69 -1.90 14.58
C HIS A 120 -20.31 -1.22 14.71
N LEU A 121 -19.25 -1.77 14.11
CA LEU A 121 -17.91 -1.16 14.11
C LEU A 121 -17.75 -0.06 13.04
N ILE A 122 -18.74 0.14 12.17
CA ILE A 122 -18.79 1.26 11.21
C ILE A 122 -19.33 2.49 11.96
N GLU A 123 -18.51 2.98 12.90
CA GLU A 123 -18.81 4.16 13.71
C GLU A 123 -18.46 5.48 13.01
N GLN A 124 -19.06 6.58 13.46
CA GLN A 124 -18.74 7.94 12.98
C GLN A 124 -17.23 8.24 13.05
N VAL A 125 -16.55 7.80 14.12
CA VAL A 125 -15.11 8.01 14.32
C VAL A 125 -14.28 7.25 13.27
N LEU A 126 -14.74 6.09 12.79
CA LEU A 126 -14.09 5.36 11.70
C LEU A 126 -14.34 6.02 10.35
N ALA A 127 -15.57 6.49 10.09
CA ALA A 127 -15.91 7.19 8.87
C ALA A 127 -15.09 8.48 8.69
N GLU A 128 -15.03 9.30 9.75
CA GLU A 128 -14.20 10.51 9.79
C GLU A 128 -12.70 10.17 9.57
N ARG A 129 -12.21 9.09 10.21
CA ARG A 129 -10.82 8.60 10.02
C ARG A 129 -10.51 8.14 8.60
N ALA A 130 -11.45 7.47 7.92
CA ALA A 130 -11.26 6.98 6.55
C ALA A 130 -11.32 8.11 5.52
N LEU A 131 -12.22 9.08 5.74
CA LEU A 131 -12.54 10.12 4.77
C LEU A 131 -11.79 11.44 5.03
N THR A 132 -11.12 11.61 6.16
CA THR A 132 -10.25 12.78 6.42
C THR A 132 -8.84 12.58 5.88
N HIS A 133 -8.49 13.36 4.85
CA HIS A 133 -7.13 13.43 4.31
C HIS A 133 -6.23 14.34 5.16
N LYS A 134 -4.92 14.08 5.14
CA LYS A 134 -3.87 14.80 5.88
C LYS A 134 -3.80 16.33 5.61
N SER A 135 -4.40 16.83 4.50
CA SER A 135 -4.57 18.27 4.24
C SER A 135 -5.84 18.89 4.83
N GLY A 136 -6.87 18.07 5.10
CA GLY A 136 -8.14 18.51 5.73
C GLY A 136 -8.11 18.54 7.25
N VAL A 137 -7.09 17.93 7.88
CA VAL A 137 -6.81 18.09 9.30
C VAL A 137 -6.43 19.54 9.56
N GLU A 138 -7.16 20.20 10.46
CA GLU A 138 -6.85 21.56 10.88
C GLU A 138 -5.61 21.58 11.77
N LYS A 139 -4.49 21.95 11.16
CA LYS A 139 -3.30 22.40 11.88
C LYS A 139 -3.58 23.82 12.41
N SER A 140 -4.40 23.94 13.45
CA SER A 140 -4.65 25.21 14.12
C SER A 140 -3.57 25.50 15.16
N PRO A 141 -2.61 26.43 14.91
CA PRO A 141 -1.75 26.92 15.97
C PRO A 141 -2.54 27.91 16.82
N LEU A 142 -3.26 27.41 17.82
CA LEU A 142 -3.94 28.23 18.83
C LEU A 142 -2.91 28.95 19.73
N ARG A 143 -2.33 30.01 19.18
CA ARG A 143 -1.75 31.08 19.97
C ARG A 143 -2.90 31.84 20.62
N ARG A 144 -3.14 31.57 21.91
CA ARG A 144 -3.86 32.54 22.74
C ARG A 144 -3.11 33.87 22.72
N ARG A 145 -3.86 34.96 22.94
CA ARG A 145 -3.33 36.33 23.02
C ARG A 145 -2.24 36.47 24.09
N ASP A 146 -2.27 35.59 25.10
CA ASP A 146 -1.40 35.56 26.27
C ASP A 146 -0.13 34.71 26.07
N GLY A 147 0.19 34.32 24.83
CA GLY A 147 1.39 33.54 24.48
C GLY A 147 1.35 32.05 24.90
N THR A 148 0.41 31.65 25.75
CA THR A 148 0.20 30.25 26.13
C THR A 148 -0.25 29.41 24.93
N VAL A 149 0.57 28.43 24.55
CA VAL A 149 0.22 27.44 23.52
C VAL A 149 -0.72 26.40 24.14
N VAL A 150 -2.01 26.72 24.17
CA VAL A 150 -3.04 25.72 24.45
C VAL A 150 -3.09 24.77 23.26
N ARG A 151 -2.43 23.63 23.42
CA ARG A 151 -2.38 22.54 22.45
C ARG A 151 -3.73 21.79 22.44
N GLU A 152 -4.77 22.47 21.98
CA GLU A 152 -6.10 21.89 21.76
C GLU A 152 -5.96 20.72 20.78
N SER A 153 -6.00 19.51 21.33
CA SER A 153 -5.50 18.32 20.64
C SER A 153 -6.60 17.56 19.90
N ASP A 154 -7.85 18.04 19.96
CA ASP A 154 -9.03 17.32 19.50
C ASP A 154 -9.12 17.22 17.98
N GLY A 155 -8.80 18.30 17.25
CA GLY A 155 -8.61 18.26 15.79
C GLY A 155 -7.49 17.30 15.33
N GLY A 156 -6.61 16.86 16.25
CA GLY A 156 -5.60 15.83 16.02
C GLY A 156 -5.96 14.43 16.57
N ARG A 157 -6.98 14.30 17.43
CA ARG A 157 -7.36 13.03 18.10
C ARG A 157 -8.14 12.09 17.18
N ASN A 158 -8.99 12.63 16.30
CA ASN A 158 -9.71 11.82 15.33
C ASN A 158 -8.73 11.31 14.26
N GLY A 159 -7.82 12.14 13.78
CA GLY A 159 -6.68 11.72 12.94
C GLY A 159 -7.04 11.52 11.46
N HIS A 160 -6.03 11.22 10.64
CA HIS A 160 -6.15 11.16 9.18
C HIS A 160 -5.94 9.76 8.60
N ASN A 161 -6.48 9.58 7.40
CA ASN A 161 -6.64 8.32 6.70
C ASN A 161 -5.36 7.59 6.25
N GLU A 162 -4.17 8.10 6.57
CA GLU A 162 -2.87 7.58 6.13
C GLU A 162 -2.60 6.15 6.65
N LYS A 163 -2.98 5.85 7.91
CA LYS A 163 -2.85 4.48 8.46
C LYS A 163 -3.77 3.49 7.75
N LEU A 164 -5.02 3.88 7.47
CA LEU A 164 -6.00 3.05 6.77
C LEU A 164 -5.57 2.86 5.30
N SER A 165 -5.11 3.93 4.64
CA SER A 165 -4.56 3.90 3.27
C SER A 165 -3.39 2.90 3.15
N PHE A 166 -2.48 2.92 4.12
CA PHE A 166 -1.33 2.02 4.18
C PHE A 166 -1.71 0.53 4.31
N VAL A 167 -2.82 0.23 4.99
CA VAL A 167 -3.39 -1.13 5.06
C VAL A 167 -4.12 -1.48 3.76
N GLY A 168 -5.00 -0.60 3.28
CA GLY A 168 -5.77 -0.81 2.05
C GLY A 168 -4.92 -0.99 0.80
N ARG A 169 -3.84 -0.23 0.61
CA ARG A 169 -2.93 -0.42 -0.54
C ARG A 169 -2.32 -1.83 -0.59
N ARG A 170 -2.07 -2.45 0.57
CA ARG A 170 -1.59 -3.85 0.65
C ARG A 170 -2.70 -4.84 0.29
N LEU A 171 -3.93 -4.58 0.74
CA LEU A 171 -5.10 -5.41 0.44
C LEU A 171 -5.49 -5.34 -1.03
N LEU A 172 -5.46 -4.14 -1.64
CA LEU A 172 -5.63 -3.97 -3.08
C LEU A 172 -4.60 -4.78 -3.87
N ARG A 173 -3.32 -4.71 -3.47
CA ARG A 173 -2.25 -5.48 -4.10
C ARG A 173 -2.41 -6.99 -3.90
N LEU A 174 -2.86 -7.43 -2.73
CA LEU A 174 -3.20 -8.83 -2.44
C LEU A 174 -4.37 -9.33 -3.30
N HIS A 175 -5.51 -8.65 -3.25
CA HIS A 175 -6.73 -9.04 -3.98
C HIS A 175 -6.53 -9.02 -5.49
N LEU A 176 -5.83 -8.02 -6.04
CA LEU A 176 -5.47 -8.00 -7.45
C LEU A 176 -4.52 -9.14 -7.83
N THR A 177 -3.51 -9.44 -6.99
CA THR A 177 -2.59 -10.57 -7.23
C THR A 177 -3.35 -11.90 -7.25
N LEU A 178 -4.23 -12.14 -6.27
CA LEU A 178 -5.06 -13.34 -6.20
C LEU A 178 -6.02 -13.44 -7.39
N HIS A 179 -6.70 -12.34 -7.75
CA HIS A 179 -7.61 -12.29 -8.89
C HIS A 179 -6.90 -12.64 -10.21
N LEU A 180 -5.76 -11.98 -10.49
CA LEU A 180 -4.96 -12.23 -11.69
C LEU A 180 -4.46 -13.69 -11.74
N HIS A 181 -3.98 -14.22 -10.61
CA HIS A 181 -3.53 -15.61 -10.54
C HIS A 181 -4.69 -16.58 -10.87
N THR A 182 -5.83 -16.45 -10.20
CA THR A 182 -7.03 -17.29 -10.44
C THR A 182 -7.56 -17.20 -11.88
N ARG A 183 -7.46 -16.04 -12.54
CA ARG A 183 -7.94 -15.86 -13.92
C ARG A 183 -6.95 -16.30 -14.99
N LEU A 184 -5.64 -16.18 -14.75
CA LEU A 184 -4.62 -16.28 -15.82
C LEU A 184 -3.63 -17.45 -15.65
N SER A 185 -3.47 -18.03 -14.46
CA SER A 185 -2.40 -19.02 -14.21
C SER A 185 -2.45 -20.26 -15.10
N THR A 186 -3.65 -20.68 -15.54
CA THR A 186 -3.85 -21.82 -16.46
C THR A 186 -3.96 -21.43 -17.92
N ARG A 187 -4.04 -20.13 -18.26
CA ARG A 187 -4.40 -19.65 -19.61
C ARG A 187 -3.30 -18.84 -20.27
N HIS A 188 -2.70 -17.94 -19.51
CA HIS A 188 -1.72 -16.97 -20.00
C HIS A 188 -0.58 -16.80 -18.97
N PRO A 189 0.16 -17.87 -18.63
CA PRO A 189 1.20 -17.82 -17.58
C PRO A 189 2.34 -16.82 -17.89
N SER A 190 2.66 -16.61 -19.16
CA SER A 190 3.61 -15.58 -19.61
C SER A 190 3.12 -14.15 -19.32
N LEU A 191 1.83 -13.88 -19.56
CA LEU A 191 1.18 -12.60 -19.25
C LEU A 191 1.00 -12.41 -17.75
N LEU A 192 0.72 -13.48 -17.00
CA LEU A 192 0.68 -13.44 -15.53
C LEU A 192 2.06 -13.04 -14.97
N SER A 193 3.15 -13.63 -15.45
CA SER A 193 4.52 -13.33 -14.99
C SER A 193 4.88 -11.84 -15.18
N SER A 194 4.60 -11.26 -16.36
CA SER A 194 4.86 -9.83 -16.62
C SER A 194 3.90 -8.91 -15.85
N THR A 195 2.65 -9.32 -15.64
CA THR A 195 1.63 -8.52 -14.92
C THR A 195 1.84 -8.54 -13.41
N LEU A 196 2.30 -9.65 -12.81
CA LEU A 196 2.61 -9.74 -11.37
C LEU A 196 3.93 -9.07 -10.97
N SER A 197 4.70 -8.55 -11.93
CA SER A 197 5.90 -7.78 -11.61
C SER A 197 5.58 -6.59 -10.69
N GLN A 198 6.52 -6.22 -9.81
CA GLN A 198 6.33 -5.14 -8.83
C GLN A 198 5.81 -3.86 -9.51
N ARG A 199 6.47 -3.46 -10.60
CA ARG A 199 6.18 -2.26 -11.40
C ARG A 199 4.80 -2.32 -12.06
N SER A 200 4.43 -3.45 -12.67
CA SER A 200 3.12 -3.60 -13.33
C SER A 200 1.96 -3.41 -12.34
N LEU A 201 2.03 -4.05 -11.17
CA LEU A 201 1.03 -3.91 -10.11
C LEU A 201 1.03 -2.51 -9.46
N ASP A 202 2.18 -1.86 -9.30
CA ASP A 202 2.28 -0.49 -8.77
C ASP A 202 1.80 0.58 -9.79
N THR A 203 1.80 0.26 -11.08
CA THR A 203 1.10 1.04 -12.11
C THR A 203 -0.41 0.82 -12.01
N LEU A 204 -0.90 -0.43 -12.09
CA LEU A 204 -2.34 -0.75 -12.03
C LEU A 204 -3.05 -0.21 -10.77
N LEU A 205 -2.34 -0.18 -9.64
CA LEU A 205 -2.84 0.35 -8.37
C LEU A 205 -2.23 1.71 -8.01
N ASN A 206 -1.84 2.50 -9.02
CA ASN A 206 -1.33 3.84 -8.78
C ASN A 206 -2.40 4.71 -8.11
N THR A 207 -2.08 5.29 -6.95
CA THR A 207 -3.04 6.09 -6.16
C THR A 207 -3.67 7.23 -6.97
N LYS A 208 -3.01 7.79 -7.99
CA LYS A 208 -3.67 8.77 -8.88
C LYS A 208 -4.72 8.14 -9.79
N GLN A 209 -4.45 6.98 -10.40
CA GLN A 209 -5.43 6.28 -11.25
C GLN A 209 -6.60 5.75 -10.42
N LEU A 210 -6.34 5.20 -9.23
CA LEU A 210 -7.40 4.81 -8.28
C LEU A 210 -8.33 5.99 -7.95
N GLY A 211 -7.81 7.20 -7.74
CA GLY A 211 -8.64 8.36 -7.46
C GLY A 211 -9.24 9.08 -8.68
N ALA A 212 -8.67 8.88 -9.87
CA ALA A 212 -9.23 9.37 -11.13
C ALA A 212 -10.40 8.50 -11.62
N ASN A 213 -10.34 7.18 -11.37
CA ASN A 213 -11.33 6.22 -11.84
C ASN A 213 -12.27 5.81 -10.70
N VAL A 214 -11.84 4.89 -9.83
CA VAL A 214 -12.62 4.34 -8.71
C VAL A 214 -13.15 5.44 -7.79
N GLY A 215 -12.27 6.34 -7.34
CA GLY A 215 -12.63 7.41 -6.42
C GLY A 215 -13.48 8.52 -7.05
N ALA A 216 -13.54 8.61 -8.38
CA ALA A 216 -14.47 9.47 -9.11
C ALA A 216 -15.84 8.80 -9.29
N ALA A 217 -15.86 7.51 -9.62
CA ALA A 217 -17.10 6.72 -9.68
C ALA A 217 -17.85 6.73 -8.34
N TRP A 218 -17.10 6.62 -7.23
CA TRP A 218 -17.65 6.73 -5.88
C TRP A 218 -18.02 8.16 -5.44
N ARG A 219 -17.58 9.21 -6.19
CA ARG A 219 -17.76 10.64 -5.85
C ARG A 219 -17.17 11.04 -4.48
N LEU A 220 -16.01 10.48 -4.13
CA LEU A 220 -15.35 10.70 -2.82
C LEU A 220 -15.10 12.17 -2.49
N GLU A 221 -15.00 13.06 -3.47
CA GLU A 221 -14.86 14.52 -3.28
C GLU A 221 -15.92 15.15 -2.37
N ASN A 222 -17.13 14.58 -2.32
CA ASN A 222 -18.27 15.13 -1.58
C ASN A 222 -18.27 14.70 -0.11
N ALA A 223 -17.67 13.54 0.19
CA ALA A 223 -17.63 12.95 1.53
C ALA A 223 -16.25 13.04 2.19
N MET A 224 -15.18 13.29 1.43
CA MET A 224 -13.84 13.46 1.99
C MET A 224 -13.65 14.84 2.62
N ARG A 225 -13.00 14.87 3.78
CA ARG A 225 -12.52 16.11 4.41
C ARG A 225 -11.08 16.37 3.95
N TRP A 226 -10.87 17.41 3.14
CA TRP A 226 -9.58 17.71 2.51
C TRP A 226 -9.43 19.20 2.15
N ARG A 227 -8.19 19.69 2.08
CA ARG A 227 -7.88 21.05 1.61
C ARG A 227 -7.29 21.04 0.22
N GLU A 228 -7.77 21.97 -0.60
CA GLU A 228 -7.34 22.20 -1.99
C GLU A 228 -5.90 22.73 -2.07
N VAL A 229 -5.18 22.32 -3.13
CA VAL A 229 -3.89 22.88 -3.50
C VAL A 229 -4.00 23.40 -4.93
N ARG A 230 -3.94 24.72 -5.10
CA ARG A 230 -3.97 25.36 -6.44
C ARG A 230 -2.56 25.44 -7.01
N GLY A 231 -2.43 25.21 -8.32
CA GLY A 231 -1.19 25.39 -9.05
C GLY A 231 -0.87 26.88 -9.31
N PRO A 232 0.27 27.19 -9.95
CA PRO A 232 0.58 28.56 -10.40
C PRO A 232 -0.53 29.14 -11.29
N ASP A 233 -1.13 28.30 -12.13
CA ASP A 233 -2.20 28.63 -13.08
C ASP A 233 -3.59 28.76 -12.41
N GLY A 234 -3.66 28.79 -11.07
CA GLY A 234 -4.90 28.79 -10.28
C GLY A 234 -5.65 27.47 -10.25
N MET A 235 -5.38 26.55 -11.18
CA MET A 235 -6.08 25.27 -11.35
C MET A 235 -5.96 24.34 -10.13
N MET A 236 -7.04 23.62 -9.83
CA MET A 236 -7.13 22.68 -8.70
C MET A 236 -6.26 21.42 -8.93
N THR A 237 -5.26 21.22 -8.06
CA THR A 237 -4.34 20.07 -8.15
C THR A 237 -4.53 19.09 -6.99
N GLY A 238 -3.97 17.89 -7.12
CA GLY A 238 -3.88 16.89 -6.05
C GLY A 238 -5.15 16.07 -5.78
N LEU A 239 -6.33 16.49 -6.27
CA LEU A 239 -7.61 15.81 -6.05
C LEU A 239 -7.57 14.29 -6.27
N TRP A 240 -7.02 13.82 -7.40
CA TRP A 240 -6.93 12.38 -7.68
C TRP A 240 -6.05 11.63 -6.66
N LYS A 241 -5.01 12.26 -6.11
CA LYS A 241 -4.21 11.65 -5.03
C LYS A 241 -5.03 11.56 -3.74
N VAL A 242 -5.82 12.58 -3.42
CA VAL A 242 -6.71 12.60 -2.25
C VAL A 242 -7.79 11.52 -2.37
N ARG A 243 -8.54 11.50 -3.48
CA ARG A 243 -9.56 10.46 -3.76
C ARG A 243 -8.96 9.05 -3.72
N GLY A 244 -7.78 8.84 -4.30
CA GLY A 244 -7.12 7.54 -4.28
C GLY A 244 -6.71 7.08 -2.89
N MET A 245 -6.21 7.99 -2.04
CA MET A 245 -6.01 7.69 -0.62
C MET A 245 -7.33 7.44 0.12
N GLY A 246 -8.43 8.07 -0.29
CA GLY A 246 -9.78 7.74 0.18
C GLY A 246 -10.18 6.30 -0.17
N VAL A 247 -10.00 5.86 -1.42
CA VAL A 247 -10.24 4.47 -1.86
C VAL A 247 -9.40 3.49 -1.05
N GLU A 248 -8.10 3.74 -0.93
CA GLU A 248 -7.20 2.93 -0.09
C GLU A 248 -7.67 2.91 1.37
N ALA A 249 -8.10 4.04 1.93
CA ALA A 249 -8.56 4.12 3.31
C ALA A 249 -9.88 3.38 3.57
N VAL A 250 -10.83 3.41 2.64
CA VAL A 250 -12.11 2.67 2.74
C VAL A 250 -11.83 1.16 2.72
N VAL A 251 -10.95 0.67 1.84
CA VAL A 251 -10.52 -0.74 1.83
C VAL A 251 -9.85 -1.12 3.16
N GLY A 252 -9.00 -0.24 3.70
CA GLY A 252 -8.39 -0.41 5.01
C GLY A 252 -9.41 -0.52 6.14
N ALA A 253 -10.36 0.42 6.20
CA ALA A 253 -11.42 0.48 7.22
C ALA A 253 -12.33 -0.77 7.17
N ALA A 254 -12.75 -1.17 5.96
CA ALA A 254 -13.54 -2.37 5.73
C ALA A 254 -12.81 -3.63 6.18
N PHE A 255 -11.50 -3.76 5.92
CA PHE A 255 -10.72 -4.89 6.43
C PHE A 255 -10.57 -4.87 7.96
N THR A 256 -10.27 -3.71 8.56
CA THR A 256 -10.04 -3.61 10.02
C THR A 256 -11.29 -3.85 10.86
N THR A 257 -12.49 -3.82 10.25
CA THR A 257 -13.77 -4.07 10.94
C THR A 257 -14.51 -5.30 10.43
N GLN A 258 -14.58 -5.50 9.11
CA GLN A 258 -15.37 -6.55 8.45
C GLN A 258 -14.52 -7.71 7.89
N GLY A 259 -13.20 -7.69 8.12
CA GLY A 259 -12.28 -8.77 7.78
C GLY A 259 -11.91 -8.89 6.29
N ILE A 260 -11.12 -9.93 5.99
CA ILE A 260 -10.54 -10.16 4.66
C ILE A 260 -11.60 -10.43 3.59
N GLU A 261 -12.63 -11.20 3.92
CA GLU A 261 -13.69 -11.61 2.98
C GLU A 261 -14.50 -10.42 2.48
N THR A 262 -14.94 -9.54 3.38
CA THR A 262 -15.66 -8.31 3.01
C THR A 262 -14.76 -7.37 2.20
N SER A 263 -13.47 -7.25 2.54
CA SER A 263 -12.52 -6.47 1.72
C SER A 263 -12.29 -7.06 0.31
N SER A 264 -12.44 -8.39 0.16
CA SER A 264 -12.38 -9.07 -1.14
C SER A 264 -13.66 -8.88 -1.96
N ARG A 265 -14.84 -8.93 -1.32
CA ARG A 265 -16.13 -8.58 -1.96
C ARG A 265 -16.12 -7.13 -2.43
N LEU A 266 -15.68 -6.21 -1.57
CA LEU A 266 -15.48 -4.79 -1.88
C LEU A 266 -14.57 -4.59 -3.10
N PHE A 267 -13.42 -5.27 -3.14
CA PHE A 267 -12.53 -5.23 -4.30
C PHE A 267 -13.23 -5.71 -5.59
N HIS A 268 -13.86 -6.89 -5.56
CA HIS A 268 -14.45 -7.50 -6.76
C HIS A 268 -15.70 -6.76 -7.27
N GLN A 269 -16.50 -6.17 -6.39
CA GLN A 269 -17.78 -5.54 -6.76
C GLN A 269 -17.67 -4.03 -6.99
N LEU A 270 -16.84 -3.31 -6.22
CA LEU A 270 -16.84 -1.83 -6.20
C LEU A 270 -15.54 -1.19 -6.73
N ILE A 271 -14.46 -1.96 -6.90
CA ILE A 271 -13.16 -1.44 -7.35
C ILE A 271 -12.79 -2.02 -8.71
N LEU A 272 -12.84 -3.34 -8.86
CA LEU A 272 -12.47 -4.06 -10.07
C LEU A 272 -13.19 -3.55 -11.34
N PRO A 273 -14.49 -3.20 -11.33
CA PRO A 273 -15.18 -2.62 -12.50
C PRO A 273 -14.72 -1.20 -12.88
N HIS A 274 -13.82 -0.59 -12.11
CA HIS A 274 -13.31 0.78 -12.30
C HIS A 274 -11.77 0.83 -12.34
N LEU A 275 -11.09 -0.33 -12.41
CA LEU A 275 -9.66 -0.40 -12.70
C LEU A 275 -9.43 -0.28 -14.21
N ASP A 276 -8.40 0.49 -14.60
CA ASP A 276 -7.96 0.61 -15.98
C ASP A 276 -6.88 -0.43 -16.27
N PHE A 277 -7.21 -1.42 -17.09
CA PHE A 277 -6.32 -2.52 -17.47
C PHE A 277 -5.77 -2.32 -18.89
N PRO A 278 -4.47 -2.52 -19.12
CA PRO A 278 -3.90 -2.57 -20.46
C PRO A 278 -4.68 -3.54 -21.36
N ARG A 279 -4.95 -3.14 -22.61
CA ARG A 279 -5.84 -3.87 -23.55
C ARG A 279 -5.53 -5.37 -23.68
N SER A 280 -4.25 -5.76 -23.62
CA SER A 280 -3.80 -7.15 -23.65
C SER A 280 -4.19 -7.95 -22.40
N LEU A 281 -4.16 -7.33 -21.22
CA LEU A 281 -4.64 -7.92 -19.98
C LEU A 281 -6.17 -7.96 -19.93
N GLN A 282 -6.84 -6.88 -20.36
CA GLN A 282 -8.30 -6.83 -20.44
C GLN A 282 -8.86 -7.97 -21.31
N ALA A 283 -8.34 -8.13 -22.54
CA ALA A 283 -8.75 -9.22 -23.45
C ALA A 283 -8.48 -10.63 -22.87
N ALA A 284 -7.44 -10.80 -22.06
CA ALA A 284 -7.13 -12.06 -21.37
C ALA A 284 -8.07 -12.34 -20.18
N LEU A 285 -8.60 -11.31 -19.53
CA LEU A 285 -9.56 -11.41 -18.43
C LEU A 285 -11.00 -11.63 -18.94
N ASP A 286 -11.40 -10.95 -20.02
CA ASP A 286 -12.76 -11.00 -20.59
C ASP A 286 -13.07 -12.32 -21.30
N ARG A 287 -12.05 -13.03 -21.79
CA ARG A 287 -12.22 -14.31 -22.48
C ARG A 287 -12.88 -15.32 -21.53
N LYS A 288 -14.20 -15.53 -21.69
CA LYS A 288 -14.96 -16.57 -20.97
C LYS A 288 -14.25 -17.93 -21.13
N PRO A 289 -14.27 -18.85 -20.14
CA PRO A 289 -13.95 -20.25 -20.45
C PRO A 289 -14.83 -20.66 -21.62
N SER A 290 -14.23 -21.04 -22.75
CA SER A 290 -15.00 -21.66 -23.81
C SER A 290 -15.43 -23.03 -23.30
N THR A 291 -16.73 -23.28 -23.36
CA THR A 291 -17.28 -24.62 -23.18
C THR A 291 -17.09 -25.36 -24.49
N GLU A 292 -15.83 -25.59 -24.87
CA GLU A 292 -15.51 -26.61 -25.86
C GLU A 292 -16.08 -27.93 -25.31
N PRO A 293 -16.85 -28.70 -26.09
CA PRO A 293 -17.08 -30.08 -25.71
C PRO A 293 -15.72 -30.77 -25.61
N ILE A 294 -15.54 -31.61 -24.59
CA ILE A 294 -14.45 -32.57 -24.63
C ILE A 294 -14.84 -33.57 -25.71
N ASP A 295 -14.16 -33.53 -26.87
CA ASP A 295 -14.27 -34.59 -27.87
C ASP A 295 -13.78 -35.89 -27.21
N GLU A 296 -14.75 -36.68 -26.74
CA GLU A 296 -14.52 -38.00 -26.22
C GLU A 296 -13.98 -38.87 -27.36
N PRO A 297 -12.72 -39.35 -27.28
CA PRO A 297 -12.09 -40.01 -28.42
C PRO A 297 -12.86 -41.28 -28.75
N ALA A 298 -13.52 -41.28 -29.91
CA ALA A 298 -14.43 -42.34 -30.32
C ALA A 298 -13.77 -43.72 -30.18
N PRO A 299 -14.46 -44.71 -29.57
CA PRO A 299 -13.87 -46.00 -29.26
C PRO A 299 -13.41 -46.67 -30.55
N ALA A 300 -12.12 -46.99 -30.63
CA ALA A 300 -11.50 -47.58 -31.81
C ALA A 300 -12.19 -48.90 -32.16
N ALA A 301 -12.87 -48.93 -33.31
CA ALA A 301 -13.58 -50.12 -33.78
C ALA A 301 -12.57 -51.25 -34.06
N ALA A 302 -12.61 -52.30 -33.25
CA ALA A 302 -11.77 -53.48 -33.43
C ALA A 302 -12.23 -54.29 -34.65
N ALA A 303 -11.62 -54.03 -35.80
CA ALA A 303 -11.72 -54.90 -36.98
C ALA A 303 -10.67 -56.01 -36.88
N SER A 304 -11.11 -57.23 -36.54
CA SER A 304 -10.24 -58.40 -36.40
C SER A 304 -10.84 -59.60 -37.14
N ALA A 305 -9.99 -60.24 -37.95
CA ALA A 305 -10.22 -61.51 -38.67
C ALA A 305 -11.45 -61.55 -39.60
#